data_AF-A0A2G9Y521-F1
#
_entry.id   AF-A0A2G9Y521-F1
#
_cell.length_a   1.000
_cell.length_b   1.000
_cell.length_c   1.000
_cell.angle_alpha   90.00
_cell.angle_beta   90.00
_cell.angle_gamma   90.00
#
_symmetry.space_group_name_H-M   'P 1'
#
loop_
_entity.id
_entity.type
_entity.pdbx_description
1 polymer ?
#
loop_
_entity_poly.entity_id
_entity_poly.type
_entity_poly.pdbx_seq_one_letter_code
_entity_poly.pdbx_strand_id
1 'polypeptide(L)'
;MLADSAVKMIKDVISICNKGMKIEPGIILVVQTAGKASTWNPHVHFLITEGGLDKDGVWHNVSYMDYKMIRKKWMYYLLKGVREIMGDDEEVER
;
A
#
# COMPACT_ATOMS: atom_id res chain seq x y z
N MET A 1 -1.03 -8.20 8.50
CA MET A 1 -1.22 -6.74 8.74
C MET A 1 -0.33 -5.86 7.86
N LEU A 2 0.99 -5.75 8.11
CA LEU A 2 1.85 -4.80 7.36
C LEU A 2 1.81 -5.04 5.84
N ALA A 3 2.05 -6.28 5.41
CA ALA A 3 1.98 -6.66 4.00
C ALA A 3 0.57 -6.41 3.41
N ASP A 4 -0.49 -6.79 4.12
CA ASP A 4 -1.86 -6.64 3.63
C ASP A 4 -2.26 -5.16 3.46
N SER A 5 -1.96 -4.32 4.47
CA SER A 5 -2.18 -2.87 4.40
C SER A 5 -1.40 -2.25 3.24
N ALA A 6 -0.19 -2.74 3.00
CA ALA A 6 0.69 -2.23 1.96
C ALA A 6 0.18 -2.63 0.56
N VAL A 7 -0.26 -3.87 0.35
CA VAL A 7 -0.89 -4.33 -0.89
C VAL A 7 -2.21 -3.60 -1.16
N LYS A 8 -3.08 -3.45 -0.15
CA LYS A 8 -4.33 -2.69 -0.29
C LYS A 8 -4.05 -1.24 -0.70
N MET A 9 -3.07 -0.61 -0.06
CA MET A 9 -2.65 0.76 -0.35
C MET A 9 -2.18 0.92 -1.80
N ILE A 10 -1.29 0.05 -2.28
CA ILE A 10 -0.72 0.24 -3.60
C ILE A 10 -1.73 -0.03 -4.71
N LYS A 11 -2.64 -1.00 -4.53
CA LYS A 11 -3.75 -1.23 -5.48
C LYS A 11 -4.68 -0.01 -5.59
N ASP A 12 -4.97 0.64 -4.46
CA ASP A 12 -5.75 1.88 -4.44
C ASP A 12 -5.02 3.04 -5.14
N VAL A 13 -3.72 3.22 -4.86
CA VAL A 13 -2.89 4.21 -5.55
C VAL A 13 -2.88 3.99 -7.07
N ILE A 14 -2.69 2.76 -7.52
CA ILE A 14 -2.66 2.39 -8.95
C ILE A 14 -4.02 2.64 -9.61
N SER A 15 -5.11 2.31 -8.92
CA SER A 15 -6.46 2.62 -9.36
C SER A 15 -6.66 4.13 -9.52
N ILE A 16 -6.19 4.93 -8.56
CA ILE A 16 -6.27 6.41 -8.64
C ILE A 16 -5.46 6.95 -9.82
N CYS A 17 -4.24 6.47 -10.02
CA CYS A 17 -3.41 6.87 -11.17
C CYS A 17 -4.08 6.55 -12.52
N ASN A 18 -4.90 5.49 -12.57
CA ASN A 18 -5.67 5.12 -13.75
C ASN A 18 -7.11 5.64 -13.74
N LYS A 19 -7.37 6.81 -13.13
CA LYS A 19 -8.71 7.45 -13.13
C LYS A 19 -9.81 6.55 -12.56
N GLY A 20 -9.48 5.70 -11.60
CA GLY A 20 -10.39 4.76 -10.96
C GLY A 20 -10.57 3.42 -11.69
N MET A 21 -9.85 3.18 -12.79
CA MET A 21 -9.87 1.87 -13.44
C MET A 21 -9.22 0.81 -12.55
N LYS A 22 -9.87 -0.35 -12.49
CA LYS A 22 -9.30 -1.53 -11.84
C LYS A 22 -8.37 -2.25 -12.81
N ILE A 23 -7.09 -2.18 -12.52
CA ILE A 23 -6.06 -2.95 -13.20
C ILE A 23 -5.31 -3.79 -12.17
N GLU A 24 -4.81 -4.94 -12.58
CA GLU A 24 -4.02 -5.85 -11.76
C GLU A 24 -2.53 -5.66 -12.10
N PRO A 25 -1.76 -4.98 -11.23
CA PRO A 25 -0.32 -4.84 -11.39
C PRO A 25 0.42 -6.10 -10.89
N GLY A 26 1.61 -6.33 -11.42
CA GLY A 26 2.57 -7.25 -10.80
C GLY A 26 3.16 -6.60 -9.54
N ILE A 27 3.10 -7.30 -8.40
CA ILE A 27 3.61 -6.80 -7.11
C ILE A 27 4.49 -7.88 -6.47
N ILE A 28 5.72 -7.52 -6.11
CA ILE A 28 6.56 -8.25 -5.17
C ILE A 28 6.72 -7.36 -3.95
N LEU A 29 6.34 -7.88 -2.78
CA LEU A 29 6.43 -7.19 -1.51
C LEU A 29 7.30 -7.97 -0.53
N VAL A 30 8.22 -7.27 0.14
CA VAL A 30 9.04 -7.82 1.22
C VAL A 30 8.86 -6.97 2.47
N VAL A 31 8.56 -7.62 3.60
CA VAL A 31 8.56 -6.98 4.92
C VAL A 31 9.93 -7.19 5.55
N GLN A 32 10.55 -6.11 6.01
CA GLN A 32 11.82 -6.14 6.72
C GLN A 32 11.68 -5.44 8.07
N THR A 33 12.17 -6.06 9.14
CA THR A 33 12.00 -5.57 10.52
C THR A 33 13.21 -4.80 11.05
N ALA A 34 14.40 -5.08 10.53
CA ALA A 34 15.64 -4.47 10.96
C ALA A 34 16.10 -3.36 10.01
N GLY A 35 16.49 -2.22 10.58
CA GLY A 35 17.15 -1.13 9.86
C GLY A 35 18.65 -1.37 9.64
N LYS A 36 19.34 -0.41 9.03
CA LYS A 36 20.77 -0.49 8.70
C LYS A 36 21.67 -0.81 9.90
N ALA A 37 21.33 -0.30 11.09
CA ALA A 37 22.07 -0.53 12.33
C ALA A 37 21.52 -1.71 13.15
N SER A 38 20.76 -2.62 12.53
CA SER A 38 20.00 -3.69 13.20
C SER A 38 19.01 -3.20 14.26
N THR A 39 18.64 -1.92 14.23
CA THR A 39 17.61 -1.34 15.08
C THR A 39 16.22 -1.73 14.60
N TRP A 40 15.25 -1.78 15.52
CA TRP A 40 13.85 -2.00 15.18
C TRP A 40 13.34 -0.88 14.26
N ASN A 41 13.09 -1.22 13.00
CA ASN A 41 12.58 -0.31 11.99
C ASN A 41 11.77 -1.11 10.95
N PRO A 42 10.53 -1.52 11.28
CA PRO A 42 9.69 -2.28 10.37
C PRO A 42 9.32 -1.44 9.14
N HIS A 43 9.69 -1.92 7.96
CA HIS A 43 9.42 -1.28 6.68
C HIS A 43 9.08 -2.31 5.61
N VAL A 44 8.55 -1.82 4.50
CA VAL A 44 8.16 -2.64 3.34
C VAL A 44 8.94 -2.19 2.11
N HIS A 45 9.42 -3.15 1.34
CA HIS A 45 10.00 -2.95 0.02
C HIS A 45 9.02 -3.43 -1.03
N PHE A 46 8.93 -2.68 -2.12
CA PHE A 46 8.05 -2.96 -3.24
C PHE A 46 8.84 -3.02 -4.53
N LEU A 47 8.58 -4.04 -5.34
CA LEU A 47 8.80 -4.00 -6.78
C LEU A 47 7.43 -4.12 -7.43
N ILE A 48 7.08 -3.13 -8.24
CA ILE A 48 5.76 -3.02 -8.85
C ILE A 48 5.96 -2.75 -10.33
N THR A 49 5.14 -3.36 -11.17
CA THR A 49 5.12 -3.03 -12.59
C THR A 49 4.58 -1.62 -12.82
N GLU A 50 5.13 -0.88 -13.79
CA GLU A 50 4.65 0.46 -14.18
C GLU A 50 3.33 0.41 -14.97
N GLY A 51 2.38 -0.38 -14.49
CA GLY A 51 1.14 -0.72 -15.16
C GLY A 51 0.57 -2.05 -14.69
N GLY A 52 -0.49 -2.49 -15.36
CA GLY A 52 -1.20 -3.73 -15.04
C GLY A 52 -2.25 -4.07 -16.09
N LEU A 53 -2.81 -5.27 -15.98
CA LEU A 53 -3.84 -5.76 -16.89
C LEU A 53 -5.24 -5.42 -16.36
N ASP A 54 -6.13 -4.97 -17.21
CA ASP A 54 -7.56 -4.93 -16.87
C ASP A 54 -8.22 -6.31 -16.95
N LYS A 55 -9.53 -6.36 -16.72
CA LYS A 55 -10.33 -7.59 -16.76
C LYS A 55 -10.35 -8.28 -18.13
N ASP A 56 -10.08 -7.54 -19.20
CA ASP A 56 -10.09 -8.02 -20.58
C ASP A 56 -8.66 -8.35 -21.06
N GLY A 57 -7.66 -8.26 -20.17
CA GLY A 57 -6.26 -8.56 -20.47
C GLY A 57 -5.54 -7.43 -21.21
N VAL A 58 -6.09 -6.21 -21.23
CA VAL A 58 -5.45 -5.05 -21.85
C VAL A 58 -4.50 -4.40 -20.85
N TRP A 59 -3.28 -4.11 -21.30
CA TRP A 59 -2.27 -3.43 -20.47
C TRP A 59 -2.52 -1.92 -20.39
N HIS A 60 -2.47 -1.40 -19.16
CA HIS A 60 -2.57 0.04 -18.88
C HIS A 60 -1.33 0.50 -18.13
N ASN A 61 -0.70 1.56 -18.63
CA ASN A 61 0.54 2.10 -18.05
C ASN A 61 0.27 3.02 -16.87
N VAL A 62 1.13 2.94 -15.86
CA VAL A 62 1.22 3.88 -14.74
C VAL A 62 2.64 4.42 -14.70
N SER A 63 2.85 5.57 -15.32
CA SER A 63 4.19 6.18 -15.45
C SER A 63 4.61 7.01 -14.23
N TYR A 64 3.66 7.39 -13.37
CA TYR A 64 3.96 8.20 -12.19
C TYR A 64 2.98 7.92 -11.06
N MET A 65 3.53 7.78 -9.86
CA MET A 65 2.77 7.72 -8.63
C MET A 65 3.26 8.83 -7.70
N ASP A 66 2.37 9.72 -7.30
CA ASP A 66 2.73 10.83 -6.44
C ASP A 66 3.14 10.35 -5.04
N TYR A 67 4.35 10.71 -4.61
CA TYR A 67 4.90 10.29 -3.32
C TYR A 67 4.06 10.77 -2.13
N LYS A 68 3.51 12.00 -2.17
CA LYS A 68 2.70 12.52 -1.07
C LYS A 68 1.40 11.75 -0.95
N MET A 69 0.79 11.37 -2.07
CA MET A 69 -0.38 10.50 -2.12
C MET A 69 -0.08 9.12 -1.54
N ILE A 70 1.00 8.46 -2.00
CA ILE A 70 1.43 7.15 -1.49
C ILE A 70 1.60 7.22 0.04
N ARG A 71 2.33 8.21 0.54
CA ARG A 71 2.56 8.39 1.98
C ARG A 71 1.24 8.53 2.77
N LYS A 72 0.32 9.37 2.31
CA LYS A 72 -0.98 9.58 2.99
C LYS A 72 -1.82 8.31 2.99
N LYS A 73 -1.89 7.61 1.86
CA LYS A 73 -2.62 6.34 1.74
C LYS A 73 -1.99 5.26 2.60
N TRP A 74 -0.66 5.18 2.67
CA TRP A 74 0.06 4.26 3.54
C TRP A 74 -0.34 4.45 5.01
N MET A 75 -0.28 5.69 5.51
CA MET A 75 -0.71 6.00 6.88
C MET A 75 -2.15 5.56 7.12
N TYR A 76 -3.06 5.84 6.18
CA TYR A 76 -4.46 5.45 6.29
C TYR A 76 -4.64 3.92 6.40
N TYR A 77 -4.11 3.15 5.44
CA TYR A 77 -4.30 1.69 5.43
C TYR A 77 -3.56 0.98 6.58
N LEU A 78 -2.44 1.54 7.04
CA LEU A 78 -1.74 1.03 8.20
C LEU A 78 -2.57 1.25 9.47
N LEU A 79 -2.96 2.50 9.76
CA LEU A 79 -3.73 2.83 10.96
C LEU A 79 -5.09 2.14 10.99
N LYS A 80 -5.75 2.02 9.83
CA LYS A 80 -6.98 1.25 9.70
C LYS A 80 -6.77 -0.21 10.07
N GLY A 81 -5.72 -0.86 9.53
CA GLY A 81 -5.41 -2.24 9.85
C GLY A 81 -5.04 -2.46 11.32
N VAL A 82 -4.35 -1.51 11.94
CA VAL A 82 -4.06 -1.54 13.39
C VAL A 82 -5.35 -1.46 14.20
N ARG A 83 -6.24 -0.52 13.88
CA ARG A 83 -7.54 -0.37 14.56
C ARG A 83 -8.41 -1.62 14.44
N GLU A 84 -8.47 -2.21 13.24
CA GLU A 84 -9.22 -3.47 13.01
C GLU A 84 -8.72 -4.63 13.90
N ILE A 85 -7.43 -4.66 14.25
CA ILE A 85 -6.84 -5.71 15.08
C ILE A 85 -6.99 -5.40 16.57
N MET A 86 -6.80 -4.13 16.96
CA MET A 86 -6.86 -3.73 18.36
C MET A 86 -8.30 -3.60 18.88
N GLY A 87 -9.27 -3.41 17.97
CA GLY A 87 -10.62 -2.98 18.35
C GLY A 87 -10.68 -1.47 18.59
N ASP A 88 -11.88 -0.95 18.79
CA ASP A 88 -12.05 0.41 19.30
C ASP A 88 -11.89 0.34 20.83
N ASP A 89 -10.73 0.75 21.35
CA ASP A 89 -10.64 1.09 22.77
C ASP A 89 -11.46 2.37 23.00
N GLU A 90 -12.52 2.29 23.80
CA GLU A 90 -13.38 3.42 24.20
C GLU A 90 -12.61 4.57 24.89
N GLU A 91 -11.31 4.42 25.19
CA GLU A 91 -10.51 5.38 25.95
C GLU A 91 -9.80 6.47 25.12
N VAL A 92 -9.98 6.54 23.81
CA VAL A 92 -9.40 7.65 23.00
C VAL A 92 -10.43 8.75 22.73
N GLU A 93 -11.18 9.17 23.76
CA GLU A 93 -11.73 10.52 23.83
C GLU A 93 -10.73 11.42 24.55
N ARG A 94 -10.18 12.39 23.82
CA ARG A 94 -9.51 13.57 24.37
C ARG A 94 -10.22 14.82 23.87
#